data_AF-A0A7K1Y935-F1
#
_entry.id   AF-A0A7K1Y935-F1
#
_cell.length_a   1.000
_cell.length_b   1.000
_cell.length_c   1.000
_cell.angle_alpha   90.00
_cell.angle_beta   90.00
_cell.angle_gamma   90.00
#
_symmetry.space_group_name_H-M   'P 1'
#
loop_
_entity.id
_entity.type
_entity.pdbx_description
1 polymer ?
#
loop_
_entity_poly.entity_id
_entity_poly.type
_entity_poly.pdbx_seq_one_letter_code
_entity_poly.pdbx_strand_id
1 'polypeptide(L)'
;MNYKVYYARTESGGHELLILRKFESEGKTTFLAVDPVDLSTMVTEIPENRLQKLSWPQAKSHFSKTPFIKSLQLAGRQAIPLQNAGIDHAIPKEKGIALTVDLCPSHKPLDRLLFTDIFTEFRKIEEPAPVAVSVSGLWMIKHQDDLNWLKSLVQKKELEITWINHSYHHEVNRLPLSENFMLARNTDLDVEILENEKLMLTNGLVLRCSFVSRDWFPTSR
;
A
#
# COMPACT_ATOMS: atom_id res chain seq x y z
N MET A 1 9.69 2.50 15.74
CA MET A 1 9.19 3.71 15.06
C MET A 1 7.91 4.20 15.75
N ASN A 2 7.82 5.47 16.15
CA ASN A 2 6.64 6.07 16.79
C ASN A 2 5.51 6.31 15.76
N TYR A 3 4.94 5.24 15.23
CA TYR A 3 4.03 5.27 14.09
C TYR A 3 2.58 5.39 14.50
N LYS A 4 1.92 6.50 14.13
CA LYS A 4 0.53 6.76 14.54
C LYS A 4 -0.32 7.37 13.44
N VAL A 5 -1.61 7.11 13.54
CA VAL A 5 -2.65 7.74 12.71
C VAL A 5 -2.62 9.26 12.93
N TYR A 6 -2.58 10.01 11.84
CA TYR A 6 -2.56 11.46 11.88
C TYR A 6 -3.17 11.99 10.58
N TYR A 7 -4.39 12.53 10.67
CA TYR A 7 -5.05 13.14 9.53
C TYR A 7 -4.80 14.64 9.51
N ALA A 8 -4.27 15.14 8.40
CA ALA A 8 -4.10 16.57 8.15
C ALA A 8 -4.10 16.81 6.64
N ARG A 9 -4.36 18.05 6.23
CA ARG A 9 -4.13 18.49 4.86
C ARG A 9 -2.99 19.49 4.79
N THR A 10 -2.35 19.57 3.64
CA THR A 10 -1.31 20.55 3.34
C THR A 10 -1.21 20.77 1.84
N GLU A 11 -0.67 21.90 1.42
CA GLU A 11 -0.42 22.22 0.03
C GLU A 11 1.08 22.10 -0.24
N SER A 12 1.45 21.37 -1.28
CA SER A 12 2.84 21.18 -1.70
C SER A 12 2.91 21.06 -3.22
N GLY A 13 3.73 21.91 -3.85
CA GLY A 13 3.96 21.83 -5.30
C GLY A 13 2.72 22.08 -6.17
N GLY A 14 1.69 22.76 -5.65
CA GLY A 14 0.40 22.94 -6.35
C GLY A 14 -0.59 21.79 -6.17
N HIS A 15 -0.20 20.75 -5.43
CA HIS A 15 -1.05 19.62 -5.07
C HIS A 15 -1.50 19.75 -3.62
N GLU A 16 -2.76 19.39 -3.36
CA GLU A 16 -3.29 19.29 -2.00
C GLU A 16 -3.13 17.85 -1.51
N LEU A 17 -2.30 17.66 -0.49
CA LEU A 17 -1.96 16.35 0.05
C LEU A 17 -2.77 16.05 1.31
N LEU A 18 -3.14 14.78 1.47
CA LEU A 18 -3.71 14.23 2.69
C LEU A 18 -2.64 13.47 3.46
N ILE A 19 -2.33 13.93 4.68
CA ILE A 19 -1.49 13.21 5.63
C ILE A 19 -2.31 12.08 6.26
N LEU A 20 -1.74 10.87 6.31
CA LEU A 20 -2.36 9.67 6.87
C LEU A 20 -1.70 9.21 8.17
N ARG A 21 -0.38 9.43 8.29
CA ARG A 21 0.44 8.94 9.40
C ARG A 21 1.49 9.97 9.77
N LYS A 22 1.80 10.00 11.06
CA LYS A 22 2.93 10.74 11.65
C LYS A 22 3.86 9.74 12.31
N PHE A 23 5.15 9.88 12.09
CA PHE A 23 6.16 9.04 12.72
C PHE A 23 7.50 9.74 12.88
N GLU A 24 8.42 9.06 13.56
CA GLU A 24 9.81 9.50 13.71
C GLU A 24 10.71 8.63 12.84
N SER A 25 11.51 9.28 12.00
CA SER A 25 12.53 8.64 11.16
C SER A 25 13.82 9.44 11.31
N GLU A 26 14.94 8.77 11.62
CA GLU A 26 16.25 9.42 11.79
C GLU A 26 16.23 10.62 12.75
N GLY A 27 15.42 10.54 13.82
CA GLY A 27 15.28 11.61 14.82
C GLY A 27 14.41 12.80 14.38
N LYS A 28 13.77 12.73 13.20
CA LYS A 28 12.90 13.78 12.68
C LYS A 28 11.45 13.36 12.60
N THR A 29 10.56 14.31 12.87
CA THR A 29 9.13 14.16 12.60
C THR A 29 8.89 14.04 11.10
N THR A 30 8.30 12.92 10.71
CA THR A 30 8.06 12.52 9.33
C THR A 30 6.59 12.16 9.14
N PHE A 31 6.08 12.34 7.93
CA PHE A 31 4.70 12.08 7.57
C PHE A 31 4.58 11.16 6.36
N LEU A 32 3.61 10.25 6.40
CA LEU A 32 3.14 9.56 5.19
C LEU A 32 1.96 10.36 4.63
N ALA A 33 2.13 10.87 3.42
CA ALA A 33 1.12 11.63 2.70
C ALA A 33 0.66 10.87 1.45
N VAL A 34 -0.58 11.10 1.06
CA VAL A 34 -1.15 10.67 -0.22
C VAL A 34 -1.60 11.89 -1.00
N ASP A 35 -1.29 11.94 -2.30
CA ASP A 35 -2.00 12.81 -3.23
C ASP A 35 -3.34 12.14 -3.56
N PRO A 36 -4.47 12.75 -3.16
CA PRO A 36 -5.77 12.13 -3.31
C PRO A 36 -6.24 12.09 -4.77
N VAL A 37 -5.62 12.85 -5.67
CA VAL A 37 -5.94 12.92 -7.10
C VAL A 37 -5.35 11.73 -7.84
N ASP A 38 -4.05 11.46 -7.68
CA ASP A 38 -3.34 10.43 -8.44
C ASP A 38 -2.98 9.17 -7.63
N LEU A 39 -3.34 9.13 -6.33
CA LEU A 39 -3.08 8.04 -5.38
C LEU A 39 -1.58 7.83 -5.09
N SER A 40 -0.71 8.76 -5.50
CA SER A 40 0.71 8.69 -5.19
C SER A 40 0.92 8.92 -3.70
N THR A 41 1.93 8.27 -3.15
CA THR A 41 2.24 8.34 -1.73
C THR A 41 3.67 8.78 -1.56
N MET A 42 3.94 9.51 -0.50
CA MET A 42 5.26 10.06 -0.24
C MET A 42 5.53 10.14 1.26
N VAL A 43 6.80 9.97 1.59
CA VAL A 43 7.34 10.25 2.92
C VAL A 43 7.89 11.67 2.90
N THR A 44 7.45 12.52 3.82
CA THR A 44 7.79 13.95 3.80
C THR A 44 8.00 14.55 5.19
N GLU A 45 8.88 15.54 5.29
CA GLU A 45 9.23 16.27 6.52
C GLU A 45 8.54 17.66 6.55
N ILE A 46 7.25 17.73 6.23
CA ILE A 46 6.53 19.02 6.18
C ILE A 46 6.46 19.65 7.58
N PRO A 47 6.86 20.92 7.76
CA PRO A 47 6.71 21.61 9.04
C PRO A 47 5.26 21.58 9.57
N GLU A 48 5.09 21.29 10.86
CA GLU A 48 3.75 21.12 11.46
C GLU A 48 2.87 22.36 11.35
N ASN A 49 3.45 23.56 11.28
CA ASN A 49 2.71 24.80 11.09
C ASN A 49 2.11 24.96 9.68
N ARG A 50 2.51 24.13 8.70
CA ARG A 50 1.90 24.05 7.37
C ARG A 50 0.84 22.94 7.26
N LEU A 51 0.58 22.22 8.36
CA LEU A 51 -0.43 21.18 8.41
C LEU A 51 -1.71 21.73 9.03
N GLN A 52 -2.82 21.56 8.31
CA GLN A 52 -4.14 21.74 8.89
C GLN A 52 -4.66 20.38 9.36
N LYS A 53 -4.67 20.15 10.67
CA LYS A 53 -5.18 18.92 11.27
C LYS A 53 -6.66 18.71 10.94
N LEU A 54 -7.03 17.49 10.61
CA LEU A 54 -8.38 17.05 10.33
C LEU A 54 -8.76 15.86 11.21
N SER A 55 -10.04 15.67 11.45
CA SER A 55 -10.59 14.35 11.79
C SER A 55 -10.80 13.53 10.52
N TRP A 56 -10.93 12.21 10.65
CA TRP A 56 -11.22 11.36 9.49
C TRP A 56 -12.53 11.73 8.76
N PRO A 57 -13.66 12.03 9.45
CA PRO A 57 -14.85 12.54 8.79
C PRO A 57 -14.63 13.84 8.00
N GLN A 58 -13.84 14.78 8.54
CA GLN A 58 -13.50 16.03 7.85
C GLN A 58 -12.64 15.75 6.60
N ALA A 59 -11.65 14.87 6.70
CA ALA A 59 -10.83 14.47 5.55
C ALA A 59 -11.69 13.82 4.45
N LYS A 60 -12.58 12.88 4.80
CA LYS A 60 -13.51 12.27 3.84
C LYS A 60 -14.42 13.28 3.16
N SER A 61 -14.93 14.27 3.90
CA SER A 61 -15.81 15.30 3.36
C SER A 61 -15.04 16.22 2.40
N HIS A 62 -13.87 16.70 2.83
CA HIS A 62 -13.00 17.60 2.06
C HIS A 62 -12.55 16.97 0.75
N PHE A 63 -12.03 15.75 0.79
CA PHE A 63 -11.51 15.03 -0.37
C PHE A 63 -12.57 14.17 -1.09
N SER A 64 -13.86 14.36 -0.81
CA SER A 64 -14.96 13.48 -1.27
C SER A 64 -15.03 13.25 -2.78
N LYS A 65 -14.57 14.21 -3.59
CA LYS A 65 -14.62 14.13 -5.05
C LYS A 65 -13.38 13.47 -5.68
N THR A 66 -12.32 13.27 -4.90
CA THR A 66 -11.05 12.75 -5.36
C THR A 66 -11.12 11.24 -5.64
N PRO A 67 -10.31 10.70 -6.57
CA PRO A 67 -10.18 9.27 -6.79
C PRO A 67 -9.90 8.49 -5.50
N PHE A 68 -9.05 9.01 -4.62
CA PHE A 68 -8.75 8.36 -3.33
C PHE A 68 -9.98 8.06 -2.48
N ILE A 69 -10.81 9.07 -2.18
CA ILE A 69 -12.01 8.86 -1.36
C ILE A 69 -13.08 8.06 -2.10
N LYS A 70 -13.20 8.23 -3.42
CA LYS A 70 -14.14 7.43 -4.24
C LYS A 70 -13.78 5.94 -4.22
N SER A 71 -12.51 5.60 -4.39
CA SER A 71 -12.01 4.22 -4.32
C SER A 71 -12.26 3.62 -2.95
N LEU A 72 -12.03 4.37 -1.87
CA LEU A 72 -12.28 3.91 -0.52
C LEU A 72 -13.77 3.68 -0.24
N GLN A 73 -14.65 4.57 -0.73
CA GLN A 73 -16.10 4.41 -0.63
C GLN A 73 -16.60 3.20 -1.42
N LEU A 74 -16.04 2.96 -2.61
CA LEU A 74 -16.41 1.81 -3.44
C LEU A 74 -16.00 0.49 -2.77
N ALA A 75 -14.76 0.38 -2.32
CA ALA A 75 -14.27 -0.78 -1.59
C ALA A 75 -15.13 -1.03 -0.33
N GLY A 76 -15.48 0.02 0.40
CA GLY A 76 -16.38 -0.09 1.57
C GLY A 76 -17.80 -0.60 1.23
N ARG A 77 -18.33 -0.30 0.04
CA ARG A 77 -19.63 -0.84 -0.42
C ARG A 77 -19.52 -2.32 -0.83
N GLN A 78 -18.37 -2.74 -1.33
CA GLN A 78 -18.07 -4.11 -1.71
C GLN A 78 -17.60 -4.98 -0.53
N ALA A 79 -17.51 -4.43 0.69
CA ALA A 79 -17.05 -5.17 1.88
C ALA A 79 -18.03 -6.24 2.39
N ILE A 80 -19.25 -6.33 1.82
CA ILE A 80 -20.29 -7.28 2.22
C ILE A 80 -20.01 -8.71 1.73
N PRO A 81 -19.69 -8.96 0.44
CA PRO A 81 -19.22 -10.27 0.03
C PRO A 81 -17.85 -10.59 0.64
N LEU A 82 -17.68 -11.82 1.15
CA LEU A 82 -16.39 -12.33 1.64
C LEU A 82 -15.35 -12.48 0.51
N GLN A 83 -15.80 -12.56 -0.74
CA GLN A 83 -14.99 -12.81 -1.91
C GLN A 83 -15.16 -11.65 -2.90
N ASN A 84 -14.07 -11.19 -3.53
CA ASN A 84 -14.05 -10.02 -4.39
C ASN A 84 -14.51 -8.73 -3.68
N ALA A 85 -14.18 -8.59 -2.39
CA ALA A 85 -14.59 -7.47 -1.54
C ALA A 85 -13.85 -6.15 -1.80
N GLY A 86 -13.11 -6.06 -2.91
CA GLY A 86 -12.25 -4.94 -3.28
C GLY A 86 -12.50 -4.50 -4.71
N ILE A 87 -11.65 -3.58 -5.20
CA ILE A 87 -11.74 -3.07 -6.56
C ILE A 87 -11.35 -4.18 -7.55
N ASP A 88 -12.32 -4.66 -8.31
CA ASP A 88 -12.20 -5.77 -9.27
C ASP A 88 -12.09 -5.28 -10.73
N HIS A 89 -12.26 -3.98 -10.96
CA HIS A 89 -12.18 -3.34 -12.27
C HIS A 89 -11.47 -1.98 -12.20
N ALA A 90 -10.75 -1.63 -13.26
CA ALA A 90 -10.13 -0.31 -13.39
C ALA A 90 -11.17 0.82 -13.39
N ILE A 91 -10.80 1.95 -12.79
CA ILE A 91 -11.63 3.16 -12.71
C ILE A 91 -10.79 4.34 -13.22
N PRO A 92 -11.09 4.91 -14.41
CA PRO A 92 -12.10 4.48 -15.38
C PRO A 92 -11.73 3.15 -16.09
N LYS A 93 -12.70 2.57 -16.80
CA LYS A 93 -12.46 1.36 -17.61
C LYS A 93 -11.60 1.71 -18.82
N GLU A 94 -10.32 1.41 -18.74
CA GLU A 94 -9.36 1.61 -19.83
C GLU A 94 -8.91 0.28 -20.44
N LYS A 95 -8.39 0.33 -21.66
CA LYS A 95 -7.75 -0.84 -22.30
C LYS A 95 -6.30 -0.90 -21.84
N GLY A 96 -5.91 -2.02 -21.25
CA GLY A 96 -4.55 -2.24 -20.77
C GLY A 96 -4.42 -3.56 -20.04
N ILE A 97 -3.20 -3.89 -19.63
CA ILE A 97 -2.89 -5.03 -18.77
C ILE A 97 -2.25 -4.47 -17.51
N ALA A 98 -2.82 -4.79 -16.35
CA ALA A 98 -2.18 -4.50 -15.07
C ALA A 98 -1.41 -5.76 -14.62
N LEU A 99 -0.09 -5.64 -14.47
CA LEU A 99 0.73 -6.70 -13.90
C LEU A 99 0.81 -6.53 -12.39
N THR A 100 0.35 -7.55 -11.66
CA THR A 100 0.43 -7.60 -10.19
C THR A 100 1.17 -8.86 -9.76
N VAL A 101 2.04 -8.76 -8.75
CA VAL A 101 2.78 -9.90 -8.20
C VAL A 101 2.64 -9.95 -6.69
N ASP A 102 2.25 -11.11 -6.17
CA ASP A 102 2.07 -11.35 -4.74
C ASP A 102 3.25 -12.13 -4.16
N LEU A 103 4.02 -11.47 -3.31
CA LEU A 103 5.17 -12.02 -2.58
C LEU A 103 4.74 -12.49 -1.19
N CYS A 104 4.01 -13.61 -1.19
CA CYS A 104 3.61 -14.34 0.02
C CYS A 104 4.83 -14.89 0.78
N PRO A 105 4.70 -15.23 2.08
CA PRO A 105 5.74 -15.91 2.81
C PRO A 105 6.17 -17.19 2.09
N SER A 106 7.46 -17.28 1.77
CA SER A 106 8.00 -18.38 0.99
C SER A 106 9.35 -18.80 1.54
N HIS A 107 9.67 -20.08 1.39
CA HIS A 107 11.02 -20.60 1.64
C HIS A 107 11.90 -20.55 0.40
N LYS A 108 11.30 -20.44 -0.79
CA LYS A 108 12.00 -20.40 -2.06
C LYS A 108 12.45 -18.97 -2.37
N PRO A 109 13.64 -18.80 -2.95
CA PRO A 109 14.07 -17.48 -3.44
C PRO A 109 13.17 -17.01 -4.57
N LEU A 110 13.22 -15.72 -4.86
CA LEU A 110 12.55 -15.15 -6.01
C LEU A 110 13.10 -15.76 -7.31
N ASP A 111 12.21 -16.17 -8.21
CA ASP A 111 12.61 -16.56 -9.56
C ASP A 111 12.94 -15.31 -10.39
N ARG A 112 14.19 -14.87 -10.28
CA ARG A 112 14.67 -13.67 -10.97
C ARG A 112 14.64 -13.81 -12.49
N LEU A 113 14.71 -15.03 -13.02
CA LEU A 113 14.64 -15.27 -14.47
C LEU A 113 13.24 -14.94 -14.97
N LEU A 114 12.21 -15.50 -14.34
CA LEU A 114 10.82 -15.22 -14.69
C LEU A 114 10.52 -13.71 -14.63
N PHE A 115 10.95 -13.03 -13.56
CA PHE A 115 10.77 -11.58 -13.45
C PHE A 115 11.48 -10.85 -14.59
N THR A 116 12.75 -11.18 -14.85
CA THR A 116 13.53 -10.54 -15.92
C THR A 116 12.92 -10.75 -17.29
N ASP A 117 12.41 -11.95 -17.59
CA ASP A 117 11.77 -12.27 -18.87
C ASP A 117 10.47 -11.49 -19.05
N ILE A 118 9.61 -11.49 -18.04
CA ILE A 118 8.36 -10.71 -18.05
C ILE A 118 8.68 -9.24 -18.30
N PHE A 119 9.64 -8.67 -17.57
CA PHE A 119 9.98 -7.26 -17.69
C PHE A 119 10.64 -6.91 -19.02
N THR A 120 11.42 -7.82 -19.60
CA THR A 120 12.00 -7.64 -20.93
C THR A 120 10.92 -7.54 -22.00
N GLU A 121 9.84 -8.31 -21.87
CA GLU A 121 8.70 -8.22 -22.79
C GLU A 121 7.89 -6.93 -22.58
N PHE A 122 7.63 -6.54 -21.33
CA PHE A 122 6.89 -5.31 -21.02
C PHE A 122 7.64 -4.04 -21.46
N ARG A 123 8.98 -4.01 -21.37
CA ARG A 123 9.81 -2.88 -21.84
C ARG A 123 9.67 -2.57 -23.32
N LYS A 124 9.18 -3.52 -24.13
CA LYS A 124 8.87 -3.26 -25.55
C LYS A 124 7.62 -2.39 -25.75
N ILE A 125 6.81 -2.24 -24.71
CA ILE A 125 5.54 -1.50 -24.71
C ILE A 125 5.68 -0.22 -23.89
N GLU A 126 6.22 -0.30 -22.67
CA GLU A 126 6.34 0.81 -21.73
C GLU A 126 7.63 0.71 -20.91
N GLU A 127 8.35 1.83 -20.76
CA GLU A 127 9.61 1.91 -20.02
C GLU A 127 9.64 3.18 -19.13
N PRO A 128 9.86 3.05 -17.80
CA PRO A 128 10.02 1.81 -17.03
C PRO A 128 8.75 0.94 -17.05
N ALA A 129 8.91 -0.38 -16.95
CA ALA A 129 7.74 -1.27 -16.96
C ALA A 129 6.95 -1.13 -15.63
N PRO A 130 5.65 -0.77 -15.67
CA PRO A 130 4.86 -0.62 -14.45
C PRO A 130 4.45 -1.99 -13.90
N VAL A 131 4.66 -2.20 -12.60
CA VAL A 131 4.26 -3.42 -11.90
C VAL A 131 3.80 -3.12 -10.48
N ALA A 132 2.69 -3.73 -10.06
CA ALA A 132 2.28 -3.69 -8.67
C ALA A 132 2.84 -4.91 -7.94
N VAL A 133 3.51 -4.70 -6.81
CA VAL A 133 4.12 -5.78 -6.03
C VAL A 133 3.56 -5.74 -4.62
N SER A 134 2.70 -6.72 -4.30
CA SER A 134 2.19 -6.97 -2.96
C SER A 134 3.25 -7.73 -2.16
N VAL A 135 3.75 -7.17 -1.06
CA VAL A 135 4.82 -7.78 -0.28
C VAL A 135 4.40 -8.03 1.16
N SER A 136 4.61 -9.27 1.61
CA SER A 136 4.33 -9.68 2.99
C SER A 136 5.52 -9.43 3.92
N GLY A 137 5.22 -9.23 5.21
CA GLY A 137 6.24 -8.94 6.23
C GLY A 137 7.28 -10.05 6.37
N LEU A 138 6.81 -11.29 6.50
CA LEU A 138 7.69 -12.46 6.60
C LEU A 138 8.52 -12.69 5.33
N TRP A 139 8.01 -12.33 4.14
CA TRP A 139 8.81 -12.41 2.92
C TRP A 139 9.95 -11.41 2.95
N MET A 140 9.71 -10.14 3.32
CA MET A 140 10.75 -9.11 3.40
C MET A 140 11.88 -9.49 4.36
N ILE A 141 11.53 -10.01 5.54
CA ILE A 141 12.51 -10.43 6.56
C ILE A 141 13.44 -11.52 6.03
N LYS A 142 12.88 -12.46 5.25
CA LYS A 142 13.61 -13.62 4.79
C LYS A 142 14.39 -13.39 3.50
N HIS A 143 13.86 -12.55 2.61
CA HIS A 143 14.36 -12.39 1.24
C HIS A 143 14.95 -11.00 1.02
N GLN A 144 15.78 -10.54 1.95
CA GLN A 144 16.38 -9.21 1.88
C GLN A 144 17.21 -8.98 0.60
N ASP A 145 17.91 -10.02 0.12
CA ASP A 145 18.69 -9.95 -1.11
C ASP A 145 17.81 -9.80 -2.36
N ASP A 146 16.65 -10.47 -2.40
CA ASP A 146 15.69 -10.32 -3.48
C ASP A 146 14.97 -8.97 -3.42
N LEU A 147 14.66 -8.49 -2.21
CA LEU A 147 14.10 -7.15 -2.02
C LEU A 147 15.07 -6.07 -2.50
N ASN A 148 16.36 -6.20 -2.16
CA ASN A 148 17.40 -5.28 -2.62
C ASN A 148 17.60 -5.36 -4.14
N TRP A 149 17.49 -6.55 -4.73
CA TRP A 149 17.50 -6.72 -6.18
C TRP A 149 16.34 -5.97 -6.85
N LEU A 150 15.10 -6.14 -6.38
CA LEU A 150 13.93 -5.39 -6.89
C LEU A 150 14.12 -3.88 -6.76
N LYS A 151 14.60 -3.40 -5.60
CA LYS A 151 14.90 -1.97 -5.39
C LYS A 151 15.96 -1.46 -6.38
N SER A 152 16.95 -2.29 -6.72
CA SER A 152 17.98 -1.91 -7.69
C SER A 152 17.39 -1.72 -9.11
N LEU A 153 16.38 -2.50 -9.49
CA LEU A 153 15.69 -2.35 -10.79
C LEU A 153 14.91 -1.03 -10.85
N VAL A 154 14.28 -0.63 -9.72
CA VAL A 154 13.63 0.68 -9.60
C VAL A 154 14.66 1.81 -9.73
N GLN A 155 15.80 1.71 -9.02
CA GLN A 155 16.86 2.73 -9.09
C GLN A 155 17.44 2.88 -10.50
N LYS A 156 17.55 1.78 -11.24
CA LYS A 156 18.01 1.76 -12.64
C LYS A 156 16.94 2.19 -13.64
N LYS A 157 15.71 2.51 -13.19
CA LYS A 157 14.54 2.79 -14.03
C LYS A 157 14.20 1.66 -15.01
N GLU A 158 14.50 0.42 -14.62
CA GLU A 158 14.05 -0.75 -15.36
C GLU A 158 12.59 -1.08 -15.01
N LEU A 159 12.18 -0.77 -13.77
CA LEU A 159 10.82 -0.96 -13.25
C LEU A 159 10.27 0.27 -12.56
N GLU A 160 8.97 0.47 -12.70
CA GLU A 160 8.19 1.33 -11.84
C GLU A 160 7.32 0.46 -10.92
N ILE A 161 7.82 0.24 -9.70
CA ILE A 161 7.12 -0.63 -8.74
C ILE A 161 6.13 0.19 -7.91
N THR A 162 4.86 -0.20 -7.97
CA THR A 162 3.85 0.17 -6.99
C THR A 162 3.86 -0.84 -5.84
N TRP A 163 4.39 -0.45 -4.69
CA TRP A 163 4.45 -1.31 -3.50
C TRP A 163 3.10 -1.39 -2.80
N ILE A 164 2.65 -2.61 -2.52
CA ILE A 164 1.36 -2.90 -1.90
C ILE A 164 1.59 -3.70 -0.61
N ASN A 165 0.86 -3.35 0.45
CA ASN A 165 0.86 -4.10 1.70
C ASN A 165 0.13 -5.44 1.50
N HIS A 166 0.84 -6.55 1.71
CA HIS A 166 0.28 -7.90 1.57
C HIS A 166 0.20 -8.66 2.91
N SER A 167 -0.14 -7.92 3.96
CA SER A 167 -0.21 -8.40 5.34
C SER A 167 1.15 -8.90 5.89
N TYR A 168 1.27 -9.05 7.20
CA TYR A 168 2.56 -9.38 7.81
C TYR A 168 2.86 -10.88 7.72
N HIS A 169 1.98 -11.71 8.27
CA HIS A 169 2.15 -13.16 8.28
C HIS A 169 1.48 -13.84 7.10
N HIS A 170 0.42 -13.24 6.55
CA HIS A 170 -0.34 -13.76 5.40
C HIS A 170 -0.73 -15.25 5.58
N GLU A 171 -1.19 -15.61 6.78
CA GLU A 171 -1.50 -17.00 7.13
C GLU A 171 -2.75 -17.49 6.43
N VAL A 172 -2.66 -18.62 5.73
CA VAL A 172 -3.82 -19.30 5.15
C VAL A 172 -3.97 -20.69 5.77
N ASN A 173 -5.20 -21.04 6.12
CA ASN A 173 -5.56 -22.31 6.73
C ASN A 173 -6.57 -23.08 5.86
N ARG A 174 -7.05 -24.24 6.32
CA ARG A 174 -8.01 -25.10 5.58
C ARG A 174 -9.48 -24.86 5.95
N LEU A 175 -9.78 -23.86 6.78
CA LEU A 175 -11.14 -23.54 7.22
C LEU A 175 -11.88 -22.74 6.13
N PRO A 176 -13.22 -22.64 6.23
CA PRO A 176 -14.01 -21.79 5.36
C PRO A 176 -13.52 -20.33 5.37
N LEU A 177 -13.75 -19.60 4.28
CA LEU A 177 -13.26 -18.23 4.09
C LEU A 177 -13.65 -17.28 5.25
N SER A 178 -14.79 -17.50 5.89
CA SER A 178 -15.27 -16.74 7.06
C SER A 178 -14.40 -16.87 8.32
N GLU A 179 -13.50 -17.85 8.37
CA GLU A 179 -12.64 -18.20 9.51
C GLU A 179 -11.17 -18.39 9.08
N ASN A 180 -10.83 -17.84 7.92
CA ASN A 180 -9.54 -18.02 7.27
C ASN A 180 -8.86 -16.67 7.05
N PHE A 181 -7.56 -16.68 6.80
CA PHE A 181 -6.78 -15.48 6.51
C PHE A 181 -6.92 -14.40 7.59
N MET A 182 -7.26 -13.17 7.19
CA MET A 182 -7.50 -12.05 8.10
C MET A 182 -8.71 -12.25 9.03
N LEU A 183 -9.54 -13.26 8.78
CA LEU A 183 -10.69 -13.63 9.61
C LEU A 183 -10.41 -14.83 10.52
N ALA A 184 -9.20 -15.41 10.44
CA ALA A 184 -8.82 -16.51 11.29
C ALA A 184 -8.82 -16.10 12.77
N ARG A 185 -9.09 -17.10 13.64
CA ARG A 185 -9.09 -16.89 15.07
C ARG A 185 -7.70 -16.49 15.54
N ASN A 186 -7.63 -15.44 16.35
CA ASN A 186 -6.38 -14.85 16.89
C ASN A 186 -5.55 -14.04 15.87
N THR A 187 -6.04 -13.77 14.66
CA THR A 187 -5.38 -12.81 13.76
C THR A 187 -5.43 -11.41 14.37
N ASP A 188 -4.27 -10.81 14.58
CA ASP A 188 -4.13 -9.42 15.00
C ASP A 188 -4.02 -8.51 13.76
N LEU A 189 -5.10 -7.79 13.44
CA LEU A 189 -5.15 -6.90 12.28
C LEU A 189 -4.16 -5.74 12.38
N ASP A 190 -3.83 -5.30 13.60
CA ASP A 190 -2.88 -4.22 13.81
C ASP A 190 -1.47 -4.72 13.46
N VAL A 191 -1.14 -5.97 13.80
CA VAL A 191 0.11 -6.61 13.36
C VAL A 191 0.12 -6.81 11.86
N GLU A 192 -0.92 -7.45 11.31
CA GLU A 192 -0.97 -7.78 9.88
C GLU A 192 -0.84 -6.54 9.00
N ILE A 193 -1.47 -5.43 9.37
CA ILE A 193 -1.47 -4.23 8.53
C ILE A 193 -0.36 -3.26 8.96
N LEU A 194 -0.34 -2.85 10.24
CA LEU A 194 0.50 -1.75 10.69
C LEU A 194 1.96 -2.15 10.83
N GLU A 195 2.27 -3.34 11.35
CA GLU A 195 3.68 -3.78 11.43
C GLU A 195 4.27 -4.04 10.05
N ASN A 196 3.47 -4.52 9.10
CA ASN A 196 3.94 -4.65 7.71
C ASN A 196 4.22 -3.28 7.09
N GLU A 197 3.33 -2.31 7.27
CA GLU A 197 3.52 -0.92 6.81
C GLU A 197 4.78 -0.29 7.40
N LYS A 198 5.04 -0.48 8.69
CA LYS A 198 6.28 -0.03 9.35
C LYS A 198 7.52 -0.71 8.77
N LEU A 199 7.45 -2.01 8.51
CA LEU A 199 8.55 -2.79 7.95
C LEU A 199 8.86 -2.38 6.51
N MET A 200 7.83 -2.14 5.69
CA MET A 200 7.95 -1.60 4.34
C MET A 200 8.67 -0.24 4.36
N LEU A 201 8.22 0.70 5.20
CA LEU A 201 8.86 2.01 5.34
C LEU A 201 10.30 1.92 5.82
N THR A 202 10.58 1.04 6.79
CA THR A 202 11.94 0.80 7.31
C THR A 202 12.87 0.25 6.22
N ASN A 203 12.33 -0.52 5.27
CA ASN A 203 13.05 -1.02 4.10
C ASN A 203 13.13 0.00 2.95
N GLY A 204 12.63 1.23 3.14
CA GLY A 204 12.62 2.28 2.12
C GLY A 204 11.56 2.06 1.03
N LEU A 205 10.52 1.27 1.31
CA LEU A 205 9.39 1.08 0.41
C LEU A 205 8.29 2.08 0.77
N VAL A 206 7.93 2.92 -0.19
CA VAL A 206 6.77 3.82 -0.07
C VAL A 206 5.57 3.13 -0.69
N LEU A 207 4.65 2.71 0.18
CA LEU A 207 3.44 1.97 -0.16
C LEU A 207 2.39 2.87 -0.80
N ARG A 208 1.96 2.54 -2.03
CA ARG A 208 0.76 3.18 -2.58
C ARG A 208 -0.46 2.75 -1.81
N CYS A 209 -1.39 3.68 -1.68
CA CYS A 209 -2.53 3.54 -0.81
C CYS A 209 -3.52 2.50 -1.34
N SER A 210 -3.23 1.23 -1.06
CA SER A 210 -4.08 0.10 -1.43
C SER A 210 -4.87 -0.39 -0.22
N PHE A 211 -4.29 -0.42 0.99
CA PHE A 211 -4.99 -0.84 2.21
C PHE A 211 -4.29 -0.26 3.45
N VAL A 212 -4.78 0.85 4.00
CA VAL A 212 -4.05 1.58 5.06
C VAL A 212 -4.96 2.19 6.13
N SER A 213 -5.79 1.39 6.83
CA SER A 213 -6.09 1.55 8.27
C SER A 213 -7.33 0.73 8.63
N ARG A 214 -7.29 0.05 9.78
CA ARG A 214 -8.46 -0.49 10.47
C ARG A 214 -9.57 0.56 10.67
N ASP A 215 -9.22 1.84 10.84
CA ASP A 215 -10.15 2.95 11.06
C ASP A 215 -10.99 3.33 9.82
N TRP A 216 -10.66 2.78 8.65
CA TRP A 216 -11.34 3.15 7.39
C TRP A 216 -12.57 2.29 7.11
N PHE A 217 -12.65 1.13 7.75
CA PHE A 217 -13.80 0.25 7.68
C PHE A 217 -14.64 0.39 8.96
N PRO A 218 -15.97 0.41 8.85
CA PRO A 218 -16.83 0.44 10.03
C PRO A 218 -16.53 -0.78 10.90
N THR A 219 -16.30 -0.53 12.20
CA THR A 219 -16.28 -1.58 13.21
C THR A 219 -17.71 -2.11 13.36
N SER A 220 -18.10 -3.04 12.50
CA SER A 220 -19.28 -3.88 12.70
C SER A 220 -18.81 -5.32 12.85
N ARG A 221 -18.41 -5.67 14.07
CA ARG A 221 -18.68 -6.97 14.67
C ARG A 221 -19.14 -6.74 16.10
#